data_AF-A0A818W142-F1
#
_entry.id   AF-A0A818W142-F1
#
_cell.length_a   1.000
_cell.length_b   1.000
_cell.length_c   1.000
_cell.angle_alpha   90.00
_cell.angle_beta   90.00
_cell.angle_gamma   90.00
#
_symmetry.space_group_name_H-M   'P 1'
#
loop_
_entity.id
_entity.type
_entity.pdbx_description
1 polymer ?
#
loop_
_entity_poly.entity_id
_entity_poly.type
_entity_poly.pdbx_seq_one_letter_code
_entity_poly.pdbx_strand_id
1 'polypeptide(L)'
;MKLPSWLYADHLVKGLSGREAFLKNEDLKPVERERRLWGPWNFVAFWLADSINIGTWMIISNMVVGGLSWWEAWLCVWIGYIIVAIFICLSGRIGATYHISFPVVSRSSFGLFGSFWPVLNRGFMACVCLRGWAWMSGIMSCISNFVTLIVNNPDFTRFATRPSTAFWPQLLTIPLGFSVTSFVGVIVGSSSNVIFGQAIWNPLDLLGKFLDILTNDGTHFEPEFKAVFEASKATLVATTAMYLPYKIQ
;
A
#
# COMPACT_ATOMS: atom_id res chain seq x y z
N MET A 1 -33.69 -14.81 10.86
CA MET A 1 -33.14 -14.20 9.62
C MET A 1 -32.85 -15.32 8.64
N LYS A 2 -33.64 -15.46 7.56
CA LYS A 2 -33.41 -16.50 6.53
C LYS A 2 -32.37 -15.96 5.54
N LEU A 3 -31.34 -16.74 5.24
CA LEU A 3 -30.31 -16.37 4.29
C LEU A 3 -30.84 -16.54 2.85
N PRO A 4 -30.33 -15.79 1.87
CA PRO A 4 -30.76 -15.89 0.47
C PRO A 4 -30.33 -17.22 -0.18
N SER A 5 -31.15 -17.71 -1.12
CA SER A 5 -31.08 -19.07 -1.71
C SER A 5 -29.77 -19.42 -2.41
N TRP A 6 -29.08 -18.45 -3.01
CA TRP A 6 -27.79 -18.64 -3.68
C TRP A 6 -26.61 -18.91 -2.73
N LEU A 7 -26.81 -18.71 -1.43
CA LEU A 7 -25.80 -19.00 -0.40
C LEU A 7 -25.88 -20.46 0.09
N TYR A 8 -26.93 -21.20 -0.29
CA TYR A 8 -27.05 -22.63 -0.03
C TYR A 8 -26.37 -23.38 -1.16
N ALA A 9 -25.21 -23.95 -0.89
CA ALA A 9 -24.55 -24.83 -1.85
C ALA A 9 -25.34 -26.15 -1.93
N ASP A 10 -25.59 -26.69 -3.13
CA ASP A 10 -26.45 -27.86 -3.37
C ASP A 10 -25.98 -29.16 -2.67
N HIS A 11 -24.80 -29.14 -2.07
CA HIS A 11 -24.13 -30.22 -1.34
C HIS A 11 -24.24 -30.11 0.19
N LEU A 12 -25.02 -29.17 0.71
CA LEU A 12 -25.29 -29.08 2.14
C LEU A 12 -25.99 -30.36 2.62
N VAL A 13 -25.37 -31.04 3.59
CA VAL A 13 -25.90 -32.20 4.29
C VAL A 13 -27.35 -31.94 4.70
N LYS A 14 -28.30 -32.67 4.10
CA LYS A 14 -29.74 -32.53 4.33
C LYS A 14 -30.03 -32.65 5.83
N GLY A 15 -30.61 -31.60 6.44
CA GLY A 15 -31.06 -31.59 7.84
C GLY A 15 -30.36 -30.62 8.80
N LEU A 16 -29.37 -29.84 8.35
CA LEU A 16 -28.66 -28.86 9.20
C LEU A 16 -29.35 -27.48 9.20
N SER A 17 -29.41 -26.82 10.37
CA SER A 17 -29.82 -25.41 10.51
C SER A 17 -28.90 -24.49 9.70
N GLY A 18 -29.38 -23.33 9.22
CA GLY A 18 -28.58 -22.42 8.37
C GLY A 18 -27.24 -21.97 9.00
N ARG A 19 -27.14 -21.96 10.34
CA ARG A 19 -25.87 -21.72 11.06
C ARG A 19 -24.95 -22.95 11.06
N GLU A 20 -25.51 -24.15 11.13
CA GLU A 20 -24.76 -25.41 11.12
C GLU A 20 -24.26 -25.74 9.71
N ALA A 21 -25.06 -25.42 8.68
CA ALA A 21 -24.69 -25.48 7.27
C ALA A 21 -23.53 -24.53 6.93
N PHE A 22 -23.52 -23.31 7.49
CA PHE A 22 -22.40 -22.37 7.34
C PHE A 22 -21.09 -22.89 7.98
N LEU A 23 -21.21 -23.69 9.05
CA LEU A 23 -20.08 -24.24 9.79
C LEU A 23 -19.52 -25.53 9.17
N LYS A 24 -20.38 -26.34 8.57
CA LYS A 24 -20.03 -27.62 7.94
C LYS A 24 -20.04 -27.48 6.42
N ASN A 25 -18.86 -27.26 5.84
CA ASN A 25 -18.63 -27.31 4.40
C ASN A 25 -17.59 -28.39 4.06
N GLU A 26 -17.72 -29.01 2.88
CA GLU A 26 -16.79 -30.00 2.31
C GLU A 26 -15.36 -29.45 2.16
N ASP A 27 -15.21 -28.13 2.02
CA ASP A 27 -13.90 -27.46 1.95
C ASP A 27 -13.31 -27.09 3.32
N LEU A 28 -14.14 -27.11 4.36
CA LEU A 28 -13.75 -26.77 5.73
C LEU A 28 -13.42 -28.00 6.57
N LYS A 29 -13.83 -29.20 6.14
CA LYS A 29 -13.47 -30.45 6.83
C LYS A 29 -11.95 -30.68 6.72
N PRO A 30 -11.33 -31.28 7.75
CA PRO A 30 -9.93 -31.66 7.67
C PRO A 30 -9.66 -32.56 6.46
N VAL A 31 -8.53 -32.37 5.80
CA VAL A 31 -8.19 -33.14 4.59
C VAL A 31 -8.01 -34.61 4.93
N GLU A 32 -8.80 -35.46 4.28
CA GLU A 32 -8.77 -36.93 4.37
C GLU A 32 -7.39 -37.47 3.98
N ARG A 33 -6.98 -38.63 4.54
CA ARG A 33 -5.63 -39.18 4.35
C ARG A 33 -5.28 -39.43 2.87
N GLU A 34 -6.25 -39.88 2.08
CA GLU A 34 -6.07 -40.21 0.67
C GLU A 34 -5.77 -38.98 -0.21
N ARG A 35 -6.23 -37.79 0.19
CA ARG A 35 -6.01 -36.54 -0.54
C ARG A 35 -4.68 -35.86 -0.18
N ARG A 36 -3.88 -36.44 0.72
CA ARG A 36 -2.58 -35.90 1.19
C ARG A 36 -1.43 -36.34 0.27
N LEU A 37 -1.48 -35.90 -0.99
CA LEU A 37 -0.55 -36.33 -2.03
C LEU A 37 0.80 -35.57 -2.02
N TRP A 38 0.95 -34.55 -1.17
CA TRP A 38 2.09 -33.66 -1.20
C TRP A 38 3.28 -34.19 -0.41
N GLY A 39 4.35 -34.56 -1.12
CA GLY A 39 5.65 -34.87 -0.53
C GLY A 39 6.57 -33.64 -0.41
N PRO A 40 7.77 -33.77 0.17
CA PRO A 40 8.71 -32.66 0.36
C PRO A 40 9.07 -31.93 -0.93
N TRP A 41 9.23 -32.67 -2.04
CA TRP A 41 9.55 -32.11 -3.35
C TRP A 41 8.46 -31.20 -3.92
N ASN A 42 7.19 -31.47 -3.59
CA ASN A 42 6.08 -30.62 -4.03
C ASN A 42 6.13 -29.25 -3.34
N PHE A 43 6.57 -29.21 -2.07
CA PHE A 43 6.78 -27.95 -1.36
C PHE A 43 7.98 -27.18 -1.92
N VAL A 44 9.09 -27.86 -2.24
CA VAL A 44 10.24 -27.20 -2.88
C VAL A 44 9.85 -26.60 -4.23
N ALA A 45 9.14 -27.36 -5.07
CA ALA A 45 8.67 -26.89 -6.37
C ALA A 45 7.69 -25.70 -6.23
N PHE A 46 6.78 -25.74 -5.25
CA PHE A 46 5.86 -24.65 -4.96
C PHE A 46 6.60 -23.36 -4.61
N TRP A 47 7.57 -23.40 -3.69
CA TRP A 47 8.31 -22.21 -3.28
C TRP A 47 9.26 -21.71 -4.37
N LEU A 48 9.85 -22.61 -5.16
CA LEU A 48 10.67 -22.20 -6.30
C LEU A 48 9.82 -21.49 -7.36
N ALA A 49 8.62 -22.00 -7.66
CA ALA A 49 7.69 -21.36 -8.58
C ALA A 49 7.26 -19.97 -8.08
N ASP A 50 6.96 -19.83 -6.78
CA ASP A 50 6.60 -18.55 -6.17
C ASP A 50 7.77 -17.54 -6.16
N SER A 51 9.01 -18.02 -6.00
CA SER A 51 10.19 -17.16 -5.98
C SER A 51 10.46 -16.45 -7.31
N ILE A 52 10.01 -17.02 -8.44
CA ILE A 52 10.17 -16.46 -9.79
C ILE A 52 9.02 -15.47 -10.07
N ASN A 53 9.03 -14.37 -9.30
CA ASN A 53 8.02 -13.32 -9.33
C ASN A 53 8.71 -11.95 -9.45
N ILE A 54 8.14 -11.02 -10.21
CA ILE A 54 8.76 -9.69 -10.45
C ILE A 54 8.97 -8.88 -9.16
N GLY A 55 8.09 -9.04 -8.17
CA GLY A 55 8.21 -8.40 -6.86
C GLY A 55 9.51 -8.78 -6.16
N THR A 56 9.88 -10.06 -6.16
CA THR A 56 11.16 -10.55 -5.60
C THR A 56 12.36 -9.90 -6.28
N TRP A 57 12.31 -9.70 -7.60
CA TRP A 57 13.40 -9.11 -8.38
C TRP A 57 13.58 -7.61 -8.07
N MET A 58 12.49 -6.93 -7.73
CA MET A 58 12.51 -5.52 -7.35
C MET A 58 13.08 -5.29 -5.94
N ILE A 59 13.03 -6.27 -5.04
CA ILE A 59 13.54 -6.11 -3.65
C ILE A 59 15.02 -5.73 -3.67
N ILE A 60 15.84 -6.50 -4.38
CA ILE A 60 17.29 -6.24 -4.48
C ILE A 60 17.54 -4.95 -5.28
N SER A 61 16.81 -4.75 -6.38
CA SER A 61 16.94 -3.56 -7.23
C SER A 61 16.71 -2.27 -6.43
N ASN A 62 15.68 -2.24 -5.58
CA ASN A 62 15.37 -1.07 -4.76
C ASN A 62 16.42 -0.84 -3.65
N MET A 63 16.98 -1.90 -3.08
CA MET A 63 18.07 -1.78 -2.09
C MET A 63 19.34 -1.20 -2.71
N VAL A 64 19.70 -1.65 -3.92
CA VAL A 64 20.87 -1.16 -4.65
C VAL A 64 20.68 0.29 -5.10
N VAL A 65 19.50 0.66 -5.61
CA VAL A 65 19.16 2.07 -5.91
C VAL A 65 19.17 2.93 -4.64
N GLY A 66 18.80 2.35 -3.49
CA GLY A 66 18.88 2.99 -2.18
C GLY A 66 20.30 3.23 -1.66
N GLY A 67 21.34 2.83 -2.41
CA GLY A 67 22.74 3.09 -2.10
C GLY A 67 23.48 1.94 -1.42
N LEU A 68 22.86 0.76 -1.25
CA LEU A 68 23.56 -0.43 -0.75
C LEU A 68 24.41 -1.08 -1.85
N SER A 69 25.56 -1.62 -1.45
CA SER A 69 26.33 -2.49 -2.34
C SER A 69 25.55 -3.78 -2.63
N TRP A 70 25.75 -4.36 -3.82
CA TRP A 70 25.01 -5.57 -4.23
C TRP A 70 25.17 -6.75 -3.25
N TRP A 71 26.32 -6.89 -2.61
CA TRP A 71 26.60 -7.96 -1.64
C TRP A 71 25.92 -7.70 -0.29
N GLU A 72 25.78 -6.44 0.13
CA GLU A 72 25.06 -6.05 1.35
C GLU A 72 23.56 -6.28 1.18
N ALA A 73 23.02 -5.88 0.01
CA ALA A 73 21.63 -6.15 -0.36
C ALA A 73 21.35 -7.66 -0.39
N TRP A 74 22.27 -8.45 -0.95
CA TRP A 74 22.13 -9.91 -0.98
C TRP A 74 22.13 -10.54 0.41
N LEU A 75 23.03 -10.12 1.31
CA LEU A 75 23.04 -10.59 2.70
C LEU A 75 21.77 -10.19 3.46
N CYS A 76 21.26 -8.97 3.24
CA CYS A 76 20.01 -8.51 3.83
C CYS A 76 18.83 -9.39 3.43
N VAL A 77 18.78 -9.80 2.15
CA VAL A 77 17.77 -10.72 1.62
C VAL A 77 17.83 -12.08 2.32
N TRP A 78 19.02 -12.65 2.49
CA TRP A 78 19.17 -13.92 3.22
C TRP A 78 18.67 -13.83 4.65
N ILE A 79 19.08 -12.79 5.39
CA ILE A 79 18.64 -12.59 6.77
C ILE A 79 17.13 -12.43 6.85
N GLY A 80 16.54 -11.62 5.98
CA GLY A 80 15.10 -11.40 5.91
C GLY A 80 14.32 -12.69 5.63
N TYR A 81 14.72 -13.46 4.61
CA TYR A 81 14.03 -14.69 4.26
C TYR A 81 14.24 -15.81 5.28
N ILE A 82 15.36 -15.86 6.01
CA ILE A 82 15.54 -16.80 7.13
C ILE A 82 14.51 -16.52 8.23
N ILE A 83 14.32 -15.25 8.60
CA ILE A 83 13.32 -14.87 9.61
C ILE A 83 11.91 -15.26 9.12
N VAL A 84 11.58 -14.94 7.86
CA VAL A 84 10.29 -15.32 7.26
C VAL A 84 10.10 -16.84 7.25
N ALA A 85 11.13 -17.61 6.89
CA ALA A 85 11.07 -19.07 6.86
C ALA A 85 10.75 -19.66 8.23
N ILE A 86 11.29 -19.10 9.32
CA ILE A 86 10.95 -19.53 10.69
C ILE A 86 9.44 -19.35 10.93
N PHE A 87 8.88 -18.19 10.63
CA PHE A 87 7.44 -17.93 10.82
C PHE A 87 6.56 -18.79 9.91
N ILE A 88 6.97 -19.05 8.67
CA ILE A 88 6.25 -19.95 7.75
C ILE A 88 6.26 -21.38 8.29
N CYS A 89 7.39 -21.88 8.79
CA CYS A 89 7.47 -23.22 9.37
C CYS A 89 6.59 -23.35 10.62
N LEU A 90 6.58 -22.35 11.50
CA LEU A 90 5.76 -22.34 12.72
C LEU A 90 4.26 -22.31 12.40
N SER A 91 3.85 -21.42 11.50
CA SER A 91 2.44 -21.31 11.08
C SER A 91 1.98 -22.52 10.25
N GLY A 92 2.85 -23.06 9.40
CA GLY A 92 2.61 -24.25 8.58
C GLY A 92 2.41 -25.51 9.42
N ARG A 93 3.06 -25.62 10.59
CA ARG A 93 2.93 -26.78 11.49
C ARG A 93 1.48 -27.03 11.90
N ILE A 94 0.70 -25.97 12.13
CA ILE A 94 -0.72 -26.07 12.52
C ILE A 94 -1.52 -26.72 11.38
N GLY A 95 -1.31 -26.25 10.15
CA GLY A 95 -1.93 -26.82 8.96
C GLY A 95 -1.49 -28.26 8.69
N ALA A 96 -0.22 -28.58 8.91
CA ALA A 96 0.32 -29.93 8.70
C ALA A 96 -0.13 -30.95 9.76
N THR A 97 -0.39 -30.51 10.99
CA THR A 97 -0.81 -31.41 12.10
C THR A 97 -2.31 -31.67 12.08
N TYR A 98 -3.11 -30.61 11.91
CA TYR A 98 -4.57 -30.68 12.00
C TYR A 98 -5.25 -30.81 10.63
N HIS A 99 -4.52 -30.58 9.53
CA HIS A 99 -5.03 -30.65 8.16
C HIS A 99 -6.25 -29.76 7.91
N ILE A 100 -6.34 -28.62 8.61
CA ILE A 100 -7.40 -27.62 8.52
C ILE A 100 -6.90 -26.36 7.79
N SER A 101 -7.83 -25.66 7.14
CA SER A 101 -7.52 -24.44 6.38
C SER A 101 -7.41 -23.19 7.27
N PHE A 102 -6.74 -22.14 6.75
CA PHE A 102 -6.54 -20.87 7.46
C PHE A 102 -7.83 -20.26 8.04
N PRO A 103 -8.99 -20.23 7.34
CA PRO A 103 -10.23 -19.71 7.91
C PRO A 103 -10.71 -20.48 9.15
N VAL A 104 -10.42 -21.79 9.22
CA VAL A 104 -10.76 -22.63 10.39
C VAL A 104 -9.79 -22.36 11.54
N VAL A 105 -8.49 -22.23 11.24
CA VAL A 105 -7.48 -21.86 12.25
C VAL A 105 -7.76 -20.48 12.82
N SER A 106 -8.11 -19.49 12.00
CA SER A 106 -8.42 -18.12 12.44
C SER A 106 -9.60 -18.06 13.44
N ARG A 107 -10.55 -19.01 13.35
CA ARG A 107 -11.68 -19.10 14.28
C ARG A 107 -11.27 -19.49 15.70
N SER A 108 -10.13 -20.17 15.90
CA SER A 108 -9.67 -20.51 17.26
C SER A 108 -9.15 -19.29 18.02
N SER A 109 -8.62 -18.28 17.32
CA SER A 109 -8.13 -17.03 17.91
C SER A 109 -9.17 -15.93 17.97
N PHE A 110 -9.91 -15.70 16.87
CA PHE A 110 -10.84 -14.57 16.75
C PHE A 110 -12.31 -14.95 16.97
N GLY A 111 -12.60 -16.23 17.21
CA GLY A 111 -13.96 -16.74 17.28
C GLY A 111 -14.65 -16.82 15.92
N LEU A 112 -15.89 -17.33 15.93
CA LEU A 112 -16.62 -17.63 14.69
C LEU A 112 -16.86 -16.37 13.84
N PHE A 113 -17.37 -15.30 14.45
CA PHE A 113 -17.66 -14.05 13.76
C PHE A 113 -16.45 -13.11 13.67
N GLY A 114 -15.51 -13.15 14.62
CA GLY A 114 -14.29 -12.32 14.51
C GLY A 114 -13.34 -12.80 13.41
N SER A 115 -13.37 -14.09 13.05
CA SER A 115 -12.55 -14.65 11.97
C SER A 115 -12.81 -14.01 10.58
N PHE A 116 -13.97 -13.36 10.39
CA PHE A 116 -14.25 -12.65 9.14
C PHE A 116 -13.28 -11.50 8.90
N TRP A 117 -12.81 -10.82 9.95
CA TRP A 117 -11.91 -9.67 9.79
C TRP A 117 -10.57 -10.06 9.14
N PRO A 118 -9.82 -11.08 9.63
CA PRO A 118 -8.64 -11.60 8.93
C PRO A 118 -8.91 -12.10 7.51
N VAL A 119 -10.06 -12.76 7.29
CA VAL A 119 -10.41 -13.32 5.97
C VAL A 119 -10.71 -12.20 4.96
N LEU A 120 -11.42 -11.15 5.38
CA LEU A 120 -11.70 -9.97 4.55
C LEU A 120 -10.43 -9.18 4.23
N ASN A 121 -9.57 -8.94 5.23
CA ASN A 121 -8.28 -8.27 5.00
C ASN A 121 -7.40 -9.04 4.02
N ARG A 122 -7.39 -10.37 4.11
CA ARG A 122 -6.68 -11.23 3.15
C ARG A 122 -7.24 -11.09 1.74
N GLY A 123 -8.57 -11.09 1.58
CA GLY A 123 -9.23 -10.90 0.29
C GLY A 123 -8.96 -9.51 -0.29
N PHE A 124 -8.99 -8.47 0.55
CA PHE A 124 -8.62 -7.12 0.16
C PHE A 124 -7.19 -7.05 -0.36
N MET A 125 -6.21 -7.63 0.36
CA MET A 125 -4.82 -7.67 -0.09
C MET A 125 -4.64 -8.38 -1.45
N ALA A 126 -5.42 -9.44 -1.72
CA ALA A 126 -5.40 -10.13 -3.01
C ALA A 126 -6.01 -9.29 -4.15
N CYS A 127 -7.04 -8.48 -3.88
CA CYS A 127 -7.53 -7.50 -4.85
C CYS A 127 -6.52 -6.36 -5.06
N VAL A 128 -5.85 -5.96 -3.98
CA VAL A 128 -4.86 -4.90 -3.96
C VAL A 128 -3.66 -5.31 -4.80
N CYS A 129 -3.17 -6.56 -4.82
CA CYS A 129 -1.92 -6.91 -5.52
C CYS A 129 -1.82 -6.64 -7.03
N LEU A 130 -2.92 -6.34 -7.75
CA LEU A 130 -2.82 -5.83 -9.13
C LEU A 130 -2.28 -4.38 -9.21
N ARG A 131 -2.46 -3.57 -8.16
CA ARG A 131 -1.91 -2.20 -8.03
C ARG A 131 -1.30 -1.93 -6.65
N GLY A 132 -1.12 -2.99 -5.88
CA GLY A 132 -0.97 -2.94 -4.44
C GLY A 132 0.42 -2.56 -4.01
N TRP A 133 1.38 -2.94 -4.84
CA TRP A 133 2.73 -2.44 -4.76
C TRP A 133 2.77 -0.91 -4.87
N ALA A 134 2.06 -0.33 -5.83
CA ALA A 134 2.02 1.13 -6.01
C ALA A 134 1.36 1.84 -4.81
N TRP A 135 0.32 1.23 -4.23
CA TRP A 135 -0.32 1.74 -3.01
C TRP A 135 0.61 1.68 -1.80
N MET A 136 1.24 0.53 -1.55
CA MET A 136 2.18 0.36 -0.44
C MET A 136 3.40 1.28 -0.58
N SER A 137 3.96 1.37 -1.78
CA SER A 137 5.05 2.31 -2.07
C SER A 137 4.61 3.75 -1.81
N GLY A 138 3.42 4.15 -2.26
CA GLY A 138 2.89 5.49 -2.01
C GLY A 138 2.72 5.80 -0.52
N ILE A 139 2.16 4.87 0.26
CA ILE A 139 2.00 5.03 1.71
C ILE A 139 3.38 5.15 2.40
N MET A 140 4.33 4.28 2.04
CA MET A 140 5.68 4.33 2.62
C MET A 140 6.39 5.64 2.27
N SER A 141 6.25 6.15 1.04
CA SER A 141 6.78 7.46 0.65
C SER A 141 6.20 8.60 1.49
N CYS A 142 4.89 8.60 1.76
CA CYS A 142 4.26 9.59 2.63
C CYS A 142 4.80 9.52 4.07
N ILE A 143 4.98 8.31 4.61
CA ILE A 143 5.53 8.12 5.95
C ILE A 143 6.99 8.60 6.00
N SER A 144 7.83 8.19 5.05
CA SER A 144 9.23 8.59 4.94
C SER A 144 9.41 10.10 4.91
N ASN A 145 8.53 10.83 4.21
CA ASN A 145 8.56 12.30 4.17
C ASN A 145 8.35 12.95 5.55
N PHE A 146 7.64 12.26 6.46
CA PHE A 146 7.24 12.78 7.77
C PHE A 146 8.04 12.24 8.96
N VAL A 147 8.93 11.25 8.76
CA VAL A 147 9.66 10.59 9.87
C VAL A 147 10.38 11.61 10.77
N THR A 148 11.09 12.57 10.19
CA THR A 148 11.84 13.58 10.95
C THR A 148 10.91 14.47 11.78
N LEU A 149 9.75 14.86 11.23
CA LEU A 149 8.76 15.65 11.94
C LEU A 149 8.03 14.86 13.02
N ILE A 150 7.81 13.56 12.81
CA ILE A 150 7.20 12.68 13.81
C ILE A 150 8.09 12.58 15.06
N VAL A 151 9.40 12.39 14.86
CA VAL A 151 10.37 12.30 15.97
C VAL A 151 10.49 13.63 16.72
N ASN A 152 10.40 14.76 16.02
CA ASN A 152 10.47 16.10 16.62
C ASN A 152 9.11 16.65 17.07
N ASN A 153 7.99 15.94 16.85
CA ASN A 153 6.65 16.41 17.22
C ASN A 153 6.51 16.77 18.72
N PRO A 154 7.15 16.05 19.67
CA PRO A 154 7.18 16.44 21.08
C PRO A 154 7.71 17.87 21.32
N ASP A 155 8.65 18.35 20.52
CA ASP A 155 9.24 19.69 20.68
C ASP A 155 8.26 20.82 20.35
N PHE A 156 7.34 20.58 19.42
CA PHE A 156 6.27 21.52 19.06
C PHE A 156 5.07 21.39 20.00
N THR A 157 4.70 20.15 20.33
CA THR A 157 3.52 19.88 21.16
C THR A 157 3.71 20.24 22.63
N ARG A 158 4.94 20.41 23.13
CA ARG A 158 5.20 20.89 24.50
C ARG A 158 4.66 22.29 24.78
N PHE A 159 4.44 23.11 23.74
CA PHE A 159 3.84 24.44 23.86
C PHE A 159 2.30 24.42 23.89
N ALA A 160 1.67 23.23 23.80
CA ALA A 160 0.22 23.10 23.81
C ALA A 160 -0.35 23.37 25.22
N THR A 161 -1.43 24.15 25.27
CA THR A 161 -2.13 24.50 26.51
C THR A 161 -2.82 23.31 27.17
N ARG A 162 -3.21 22.28 26.40
CA ARG A 162 -3.78 21.01 26.88
C ARG A 162 -3.36 19.85 25.97
N PRO A 163 -3.27 18.61 26.48
CA PRO A 163 -2.91 17.44 25.67
C PRO A 163 -3.86 17.19 24.49
N SER A 164 -5.16 17.49 24.64
CA SER A 164 -6.15 17.31 23.58
C SER A 164 -6.04 18.35 22.46
N THR A 165 -5.42 19.50 22.72
CA THR A 165 -5.26 20.61 21.76
C THR A 165 -4.23 20.30 20.68
N ALA A 166 -3.27 19.40 20.94
CA ALA A 166 -2.32 18.94 19.92
C ALA A 166 -2.92 17.84 19.02
N PHE A 167 -3.71 16.93 19.60
CA PHE A 167 -4.17 15.73 18.91
C PHE A 167 -5.20 16.00 17.79
N TRP A 168 -6.31 16.67 18.13
CA TRP A 168 -7.42 16.84 17.20
C TRP A 168 -7.11 17.70 15.98
N PRO A 169 -6.38 18.83 16.11
CA PRO A 169 -5.98 19.61 14.95
C PRO A 169 -5.06 18.81 14.03
N GLN A 170 -3.99 18.20 14.54
CA GLN A 170 -3.03 17.45 13.73
C GLN A 170 -3.71 16.32 12.93
N LEU A 171 -4.66 15.61 13.55
CA LEU A 171 -5.41 14.53 12.90
C LEU A 171 -6.26 15.00 11.72
N LEU A 172 -6.74 16.25 11.75
CA LEU A 172 -7.62 16.81 10.72
C LEU A 172 -6.84 17.62 9.69
N THR A 173 -5.95 18.52 10.10
CA THR A 173 -5.23 19.40 9.18
C THR A 173 -4.18 18.69 8.36
N ILE A 174 -3.51 17.65 8.89
CA ILE A 174 -2.50 16.93 8.10
C ILE A 174 -3.15 16.23 6.90
N PRO A 175 -4.16 15.35 7.05
CA PRO A 175 -4.78 14.71 5.90
C PRO A 175 -5.41 15.71 4.93
N LEU A 176 -6.11 16.74 5.44
CA LEU A 176 -6.77 17.74 4.59
C LEU A 176 -5.77 18.60 3.81
N GLY A 177 -4.73 19.09 4.48
CA GLY A 177 -3.68 19.91 3.85
C GLY A 177 -2.95 19.14 2.75
N PHE A 178 -2.48 17.93 3.05
CA PHE A 178 -1.78 17.10 2.08
C PHE A 178 -2.70 16.58 0.96
N SER A 179 -4.00 16.42 1.22
CA SER A 179 -4.97 16.12 0.17
C SER A 179 -5.08 17.25 -0.85
N VAL A 180 -5.13 18.50 -0.39
CA VAL A 180 -5.18 19.67 -1.30
C VAL A 180 -3.89 19.77 -2.12
N THR A 181 -2.72 19.65 -1.48
CA THR A 181 -1.43 19.74 -2.18
C THR A 181 -1.25 18.60 -3.18
N SER A 182 -1.60 17.37 -2.81
CA SER A 182 -1.50 16.22 -3.74
C SER A 182 -2.47 16.33 -4.91
N PHE A 183 -3.67 16.88 -4.69
CA PHE A 183 -4.64 17.13 -5.76
C PHE A 183 -4.09 18.10 -6.81
N VAL A 184 -3.44 19.19 -6.38
CA VAL A 184 -2.76 20.12 -7.30
C VAL A 184 -1.65 19.41 -8.07
N GLY A 185 -0.85 18.58 -7.40
CA GLY A 185 0.20 17.78 -8.06
C GLY A 185 -0.35 16.83 -9.13
N VAL A 186 -1.48 16.18 -8.87
CA VAL A 186 -2.17 15.32 -9.84
C VAL A 186 -2.65 16.11 -11.05
N ILE A 187 -3.24 17.30 -10.85
CA ILE A 187 -3.67 18.16 -11.95
C ILE A 187 -2.49 18.57 -12.82
N VAL A 188 -1.39 19.04 -12.21
CA VAL A 188 -0.19 19.48 -12.94
C VAL A 188 0.44 18.32 -13.71
N GLY A 189 0.58 17.15 -13.09
CA GLY A 189 1.12 15.95 -13.75
C GLY A 189 0.22 15.47 -14.89
N SER A 190 -1.10 15.51 -14.71
CA SER A 190 -2.08 15.17 -15.74
C SER A 190 -2.01 16.13 -16.94
N SER A 191 -1.97 17.44 -16.68
CA SER A 191 -1.84 18.45 -17.73
C SER A 191 -0.52 18.35 -18.48
N SER A 192 0.57 18.05 -17.79
CA SER A 192 1.89 17.84 -18.40
C SER A 192 1.89 16.72 -19.43
N ASN A 193 1.18 15.62 -19.15
CA ASN A 193 1.11 14.48 -20.07
C ASN A 193 0.36 14.83 -21.37
N VAL A 194 -0.64 15.71 -21.32
CA VAL A 194 -1.39 16.17 -22.50
C VAL A 194 -0.54 17.12 -23.37
N ILE A 195 0.27 17.97 -22.75
CA ILE A 195 1.06 18.99 -23.44
C ILE A 195 2.37 18.42 -24.02
N PHE A 196 3.06 17.58 -23.26
CA PHE A 196 4.42 17.12 -23.58
C PHE A 196 4.50 15.63 -23.92
N GLY A 197 3.37 14.90 -23.89
CA GLY A 197 3.32 13.45 -24.11
C GLY A 197 4.02 12.61 -23.02
N GLN A 198 4.45 13.26 -21.93
CA GLN A 198 5.18 12.64 -20.83
C GLN A 198 4.71 13.29 -19.52
N ALA A 199 4.39 12.49 -18.50
CA ALA A 199 4.05 13.02 -17.18
C ALA A 199 5.31 13.52 -16.47
N ILE A 200 5.52 14.84 -16.47
CA ILE A 200 6.63 15.48 -15.76
C ILE A 200 6.16 15.83 -14.35
N TRP A 201 6.80 15.22 -13.35
CA TRP A 201 6.45 15.37 -11.94
C TRP A 201 7.23 16.47 -11.24
N ASN A 202 8.39 16.86 -11.79
CA ASN A 202 9.23 17.92 -11.25
C ASN A 202 8.79 19.30 -11.80
N PRO A 203 8.38 20.25 -10.95
CA PRO A 203 7.95 21.58 -11.39
C PRO A 203 9.05 22.36 -12.12
N LEU A 204 10.33 22.17 -11.77
CA LEU A 204 11.43 22.85 -12.44
C LEU A 204 11.63 22.35 -13.86
N ASP A 205 11.56 21.03 -14.07
CA ASP A 205 11.70 20.43 -15.40
C ASP A 205 10.52 20.81 -16.30
N LEU A 206 9.34 20.93 -15.69
CA LEU A 206 8.15 21.43 -16.37
C LEU A 206 8.35 22.89 -16.81
N LEU A 207 8.86 23.74 -15.91
CA LEU A 207 9.14 25.15 -16.22
C LEU A 207 10.23 25.30 -17.30
N GLY A 208 11.27 24.45 -17.25
CA GLY A 208 12.34 24.41 -18.25
C GLY A 208 11.82 24.09 -19.65
N LYS A 209 10.99 23.04 -19.79
CA LYS A 209 10.35 22.72 -21.07
C LYS A 209 9.39 23.81 -21.56
N PHE A 210 8.70 24.50 -20.64
CA PHE A 210 7.88 25.66 -21.01
C PHE A 210 8.71 26.85 -21.48
N LEU A 211 9.86 27.13 -20.85
CA LEU A 211 10.81 28.15 -21.28
C LEU A 211 11.39 27.84 -22.67
N ASP A 212 11.71 26.58 -22.95
CA ASP A 212 12.19 26.16 -24.27
C ASP A 212 11.16 26.38 -25.37
N ILE A 213 9.86 26.14 -25.09
CA ILE A 213 8.77 26.43 -26.02
C ILE A 213 8.61 27.94 -26.23
N LEU A 214 8.64 28.73 -25.15
CA LEU A 214 8.50 30.20 -25.26
C LEU A 214 9.69 30.85 -25.99
N THR A 215 10.86 30.24 -25.93
CA THR A 215 12.08 30.75 -26.58
C THR A 215 12.16 30.35 -28.06
N ASN A 216 11.59 29.20 -28.44
CA ASN A 216 11.71 28.66 -29.80
C ASN A 216 10.42 28.76 -30.66
N ASP A 217 9.23 28.86 -30.06
CA ASP A 217 7.95 28.65 -30.76
C ASP A 217 6.90 29.70 -30.36
N GLY A 218 7.25 30.98 -30.51
CA GLY A 218 6.53 32.16 -30.00
C GLY A 218 5.12 32.45 -30.53
N THR A 219 4.41 31.47 -31.12
CA THR A 219 3.08 31.66 -31.70
C THR A 219 2.18 30.46 -31.42
N HIS A 220 1.30 30.61 -30.42
CA HIS A 220 0.04 29.88 -30.15
C HIS A 220 -0.09 29.40 -28.69
N PHE A 221 -0.50 30.30 -27.80
CA PHE A 221 -1.14 29.90 -26.55
C PHE A 221 -2.59 30.38 -26.55
N GLU A 222 -3.52 29.44 -26.44
CA GLU A 222 -4.94 29.75 -26.23
C GLU A 222 -5.15 30.44 -24.86
N PRO A 223 -6.16 31.32 -24.72
CA PRO A 223 -6.38 32.14 -23.53
C PRO A 223 -6.53 31.33 -22.24
N GLU A 224 -7.05 30.11 -22.33
CA GLU A 224 -7.31 29.20 -21.20
C GLU A 224 -6.01 28.72 -20.55
N PHE A 225 -4.97 28.48 -21.34
CA PHE A 225 -3.65 28.07 -20.85
C PHE A 225 -2.91 29.19 -20.11
N LYS A 226 -3.18 30.44 -20.47
CA LYS A 226 -2.63 31.63 -19.80
C LYS A 226 -3.18 31.79 -18.38
N ALA A 227 -4.44 31.43 -18.16
CA ALA A 227 -5.07 31.44 -16.84
C ALA A 227 -4.49 30.36 -15.90
N VAL A 228 -4.22 29.16 -16.43
CA VAL A 228 -3.54 28.09 -15.68
C VAL A 228 -2.10 28.50 -15.32
N PHE A 229 -1.42 29.21 -16.22
CA PHE A 229 -0.07 29.74 -15.99
C PHE A 229 -0.01 30.80 -14.89
N GLU A 230 -0.95 31.75 -14.87
CA GLU A 230 -1.07 32.75 -13.81
C GLU A 230 -1.45 32.10 -12.47
N ALA A 231 -2.34 31.09 -12.47
CA ALA A 231 -2.69 30.34 -11.27
C ALA A 231 -1.49 29.55 -10.69
N SER A 232 -0.66 28.95 -11.55
CA SER A 232 0.51 28.18 -11.13
C SER A 232 1.63 29.10 -10.61
N LYS A 233 1.87 30.24 -11.27
CA LYS A 233 2.78 31.31 -10.78
C LYS A 233 2.34 31.86 -9.43
N ALA A 234 1.06 32.19 -9.26
CA ALA A 234 0.52 32.70 -8.01
C ALA A 234 0.69 31.69 -6.86
N THR A 235 0.53 30.39 -7.15
CA THR A 235 0.70 29.32 -6.16
C THR A 235 2.17 29.15 -5.77
N LEU A 236 3.11 29.17 -6.72
CA LEU A 236 4.55 29.11 -6.46
C LEU A 236 5.07 30.32 -5.69
N VAL A 237 4.58 31.52 -6.01
CA VAL A 237 4.90 32.75 -5.26
C VAL A 237 4.31 32.68 -3.85
N ALA A 238 3.10 32.16 -3.67
CA ALA A 238 2.49 31.96 -2.36
C ALA A 238 3.24 30.93 -1.51
N THR A 239 3.66 29.80 -2.10
CA THR A 239 4.47 28.80 -1.40
C THR A 239 5.86 29.35 -1.04
N THR A 240 6.51 30.09 -1.94
CA THR A 240 7.83 30.69 -1.68
C THR A 240 7.77 31.84 -0.66
N ALA A 241 6.70 32.65 -0.69
CA ALA A 241 6.45 33.72 0.27
C ALA A 241 6.10 33.20 1.67
N MET A 242 5.47 32.01 1.77
CA MET A 242 5.20 31.35 3.05
C MET A 242 6.48 30.83 3.73
N TYR A 243 7.55 30.58 2.96
CA TYR A 243 8.87 30.19 3.48
C TYR A 243 9.81 31.37 3.79
N LEU A 244 9.52 32.59 3.30
CA LEU A 244 10.41 33.75 3.46
C LEU A 244 10.33 34.59 4.76
N PRO A 245 9.37 34.47 5.70
CA PRO A 245 9.35 35.36 6.87
C PRO A 245 10.39 35.02 7.95
N TYR A 246 11.25 34.01 7.78
CA TYR A 246 12.20 33.58 8.83
C TYR A 246 13.67 33.99 8.59
N LYS A 247 13.95 34.83 7.60
CA LYS A 247 15.26 35.47 7.43
C LYS A 247 15.08 36.96 7.23
N ILE A 248 14.82 37.69 8.31
CA ILE A 248 15.32 39.03 8.66
C ILE A 248 14.67 39.35 10.02
N GLN A 249 15.38 39.03 11.10
CA GLN A 249 15.54 39.80 12.33
C GLN A 249 16.52 39.07 13.24
#